data_AF-A0A1Q5ZTX9-F1
#
_entry.id   AF-A0A1Q5ZTX9-F1
#
_cell.length_a   1.000
_cell.length_b   1.000
_cell.length_c   1.000
_cell.angle_alpha   90.00
_cell.angle_beta   90.00
_cell.angle_gamma   90.00
#
_symmetry.space_group_name_H-M   'P 1'
#
loop_
_entity.id
_entity.type
_entity.pdbx_description
1 polymer ?
#
loop_
_entity_poly.entity_id
_entity_poly.type
_entity_poly.pdbx_seq_one_letter_code
_entity_poly.pdbx_strand_id
1 'polypeptide(L)'
;MKKRTLIIFVALLFSFCCVNAKSTQQNITGFYKAEPLEEGGTSCDLSVLITKANGQYFYNLKINGKSRKGRVKITKGDKAGETYINFTGIKWAEYEGDVSKLGDDDERPSLKLPVGIDGVLQGKEITIQNYGNAMNYYVKFFGCEEKFIRLVRQ
;
A
#
# COMPACT_ATOMS: atom_id res chain seq x y z
N MET A 1 -11.35 -71.76 -33.18
CA MET A 1 -10.28 -71.25 -32.29
C MET A 1 -10.43 -69.73 -32.17
N LYS A 2 -10.93 -69.23 -31.03
CA LYS A 2 -11.21 -67.80 -30.80
C LYS A 2 -10.02 -67.18 -30.06
N LYS A 3 -9.18 -66.40 -30.74
CA LYS A 3 -8.14 -65.59 -30.09
C LYS A 3 -8.81 -64.40 -29.41
N ARG A 4 -8.70 -64.31 -28.08
CA ARG A 4 -9.08 -63.13 -27.30
C ARG A 4 -7.83 -62.28 -27.10
N THR A 5 -7.80 -61.13 -27.75
CA THR A 5 -6.78 -60.10 -27.53
C THR A 5 -7.10 -59.39 -26.22
N LEU A 6 -6.18 -59.48 -25.26
CA LEU A 6 -6.25 -58.81 -23.96
C LEU A 6 -5.61 -57.43 -24.11
N ILE A 7 -6.42 -56.37 -24.12
CA ILE A 7 -5.95 -54.98 -24.10
C ILE A 7 -5.91 -54.54 -22.64
N ILE A 8 -4.71 -54.35 -22.09
CA ILE A 8 -4.49 -53.80 -20.75
C ILE A 8 -4.47 -52.27 -20.87
N PHE A 9 -5.56 -51.62 -20.47
CA PHE A 9 -5.62 -50.17 -20.30
C PHE A 9 -5.00 -49.81 -18.94
N VAL A 10 -3.75 -49.34 -18.94
CA VAL A 10 -3.14 -48.69 -17.77
C VAL A 10 -3.56 -47.23 -17.76
N ALA A 11 -4.66 -46.93 -17.07
CA ALA A 11 -5.08 -45.57 -16.78
C ALA A 11 -4.25 -45.04 -15.60
N LEU A 12 -3.14 -44.38 -15.90
CA LEU A 12 -2.40 -43.56 -14.94
C LEU A 12 -3.25 -42.33 -14.60
N LEU A 13 -3.98 -42.43 -13.48
CA LEU A 13 -4.67 -41.33 -12.84
C LEU A 13 -3.63 -40.33 -12.31
N PHE A 14 -3.22 -39.38 -13.15
CA PHE A 14 -2.62 -38.12 -12.70
C PHE A 14 -3.69 -37.31 -11.99
N SER A 15 -3.94 -37.65 -10.72
CA SER A 15 -4.60 -36.76 -9.78
C SER A 15 -3.67 -35.58 -9.51
N PHE A 16 -3.73 -34.58 -10.39
CA PHE A 16 -3.29 -33.24 -10.04
C PHE A 16 -4.25 -32.76 -8.95
N CYS A 17 -3.85 -32.95 -7.69
CA CYS A 17 -4.46 -32.25 -6.56
C CYS A 17 -4.48 -30.77 -6.92
N CYS A 18 -5.67 -30.23 -7.20
CA CYS A 18 -5.89 -28.81 -7.20
C CYS A 18 -5.55 -28.32 -5.79
N VAL A 19 -4.35 -27.74 -5.63
CA VAL A 19 -4.00 -27.00 -4.42
C VAL A 19 -4.96 -25.82 -4.36
N ASN A 20 -6.02 -25.98 -3.57
CA ASN A 20 -6.93 -24.90 -3.20
C ASN A 20 -6.13 -23.93 -2.33
N ALA A 21 -5.46 -22.97 -2.96
CA ALA A 21 -4.89 -21.82 -2.28
C ALA A 21 -6.05 -20.97 -1.73
N LYS A 22 -6.49 -21.28 -0.50
CA LYS A 22 -7.36 -20.38 0.26
C LYS A 22 -6.66 -19.04 0.38
N SER A 23 -7.14 -18.01 -0.34
CA SER A 23 -6.63 -16.66 -0.19
C SER A 23 -7.07 -16.13 1.17
N THR A 24 -6.20 -16.21 2.18
CA THR A 24 -6.45 -15.58 3.47
C THR A 24 -6.43 -14.07 3.25
N GLN A 25 -7.61 -13.44 3.24
CA GLN A 25 -7.70 -11.99 3.12
C GLN A 25 -7.03 -11.37 4.35
N GLN A 26 -5.90 -10.68 4.13
CA GLN A 26 -5.11 -10.10 5.22
C GLN A 26 -5.96 -9.11 6.01
N ASN A 27 -6.11 -9.33 7.32
CA ASN A 27 -6.81 -8.39 8.18
C ASN A 27 -5.92 -7.16 8.40
N ILE A 28 -6.34 -6.01 7.88
CA ILE A 28 -5.58 -4.75 7.95
C ILE A 28 -5.99 -3.86 9.14
N THR A 29 -6.99 -4.25 9.92
CA THR A 29 -7.43 -3.45 11.08
C THR A 29 -6.35 -3.42 12.15
N GLY A 30 -6.23 -2.28 12.84
CA GLY A 30 -5.26 -2.12 13.91
C GLY A 30 -4.87 -0.67 14.10
N PHE A 31 -4.13 -0.43 15.17
CA PHE A 31 -3.47 0.85 15.40
C PHE A 31 -2.03 0.76 14.88
N TYR A 32 -1.62 1.73 14.09
CA TYR A 32 -0.30 1.82 13.51
C TYR A 32 0.35 3.13 13.94
N LYS A 33 1.64 3.09 14.26
CA LYS A 33 2.42 4.24 14.67
C LYS A 33 3.68 4.35 13.80
N ALA A 34 4.05 5.57 13.44
CA ALA A 34 5.29 5.80 12.72
C ALA A 34 6.48 5.46 13.62
N GLU A 35 7.45 4.74 13.05
CA GLU A 35 8.67 4.34 13.72
C GLU A 35 9.90 4.67 12.86
N PRO A 36 11.05 4.96 13.47
CA PRO A 36 12.27 5.30 12.75
C PRO A 36 12.69 4.18 11.80
N LEU A 37 13.09 4.56 10.57
CA LEU A 37 13.61 3.60 9.58
C LEU A 37 14.92 2.95 10.04
N GLU A 38 15.73 3.67 10.81
CA GLU A 38 17.03 3.24 11.30
C GLU A 38 17.03 3.21 12.83
N GLU A 39 17.81 2.30 13.41
CA GLU A 39 17.96 2.20 14.87
C GLU A 39 18.56 3.50 15.42
N GLY A 40 17.93 4.07 16.46
CA GLY A 40 18.34 5.34 17.05
C GLY A 40 17.91 6.59 16.27
N GLY A 41 17.20 6.43 15.14
CA GLY A 41 16.62 7.55 14.39
C GLY A 41 15.40 8.16 15.08
N THR A 42 14.92 9.28 14.54
CA THR A 42 13.65 9.90 14.90
C THR A 42 12.63 9.68 13.80
N SER A 43 11.35 9.52 14.16
CA SER A 43 10.26 9.53 13.18
C SER A 43 9.23 10.60 13.48
N CYS A 44 8.46 10.97 12.48
CA CYS A 44 7.41 11.98 12.62
C CYS A 44 6.26 11.47 13.49
N ASP A 45 5.55 12.37 14.18
CA ASP A 45 4.39 12.03 15.00
C ASP A 45 3.17 11.75 14.12
N LEU A 46 3.16 10.56 13.52
CA LEU A 46 2.08 10.05 12.67
C LEU A 46 1.55 8.74 13.25
N SER A 47 0.24 8.63 13.35
CA SER A 47 -0.44 7.37 13.68
C SER A 47 -1.72 7.21 12.88
N VAL A 48 -2.15 5.97 12.69
CA VAL A 48 -3.41 5.65 12.03
C VAL A 48 -4.11 4.48 12.71
N LEU A 49 -5.38 4.68 13.05
CA LEU A 49 -6.28 3.61 13.44
C LEU A 49 -7.09 3.18 12.22
N ILE A 50 -6.98 1.92 11.81
CA ILE A 50 -7.79 1.32 10.75
C ILE A 50 -8.85 0.43 11.38
N THR A 51 -10.12 0.70 11.07
CA THR A 51 -11.27 -0.09 11.53
C THR A 51 -12.04 -0.64 10.34
N LYS A 52 -12.87 -1.67 10.58
CA LYS A 52 -13.76 -2.26 9.58
C LYS A 52 -15.20 -2.16 10.06
N ALA A 53 -16.08 -1.62 9.23
CA ALA A 53 -17.52 -1.56 9.49
C ALA A 53 -18.27 -1.82 8.19
N ASN A 54 -19.33 -2.64 8.24
CA ASN A 54 -20.16 -2.97 7.07
C ASN A 54 -19.36 -3.41 5.83
N GLY A 55 -18.31 -4.23 6.05
CA GLY A 55 -17.44 -4.72 4.98
C GLY A 55 -16.44 -3.70 4.41
N GLN A 56 -16.48 -2.44 4.86
CA GLN A 56 -15.60 -1.36 4.40
C GLN A 56 -14.55 -1.00 5.45
N TYR A 57 -13.39 -0.52 5.01
CA TYR A 57 -12.32 -0.07 5.89
C TYR A 57 -12.33 1.45 6.02
N PHE A 58 -12.08 1.93 7.23
CA PHE A 58 -12.02 3.34 7.59
C PHE A 58 -10.73 3.63 8.33
N TYR A 59 -10.22 4.85 8.19
CA TYR A 59 -9.06 5.30 8.93
C TYR A 59 -9.40 6.50 9.82
N ASN A 60 -8.68 6.62 10.92
CA ASN A 60 -8.50 7.84 11.69
C ASN A 60 -6.99 8.09 11.80
N LEU A 61 -6.47 9.01 10.99
CA LEU A 61 -5.06 9.35 10.89
C LEU A 61 -4.80 10.62 11.69
N LYS A 62 -3.77 10.59 12.53
CA LYS A 62 -3.27 11.75 13.27
C LYS A 62 -1.87 12.07 12.80
N ILE A 63 -1.64 13.36 12.52
CA ILE A 63 -0.31 13.88 12.20
C ILE A 63 -0.20 15.31 12.74
N ASN A 64 0.87 15.61 13.47
CA ASN A 64 1.16 16.95 13.99
C ASN A 64 -0.05 17.58 14.71
N GLY A 65 -0.70 16.80 15.58
CA GLY A 65 -1.90 17.20 16.34
C GLY A 65 -3.20 17.30 15.54
N LYS A 66 -3.18 17.17 14.21
CA LYS A 66 -4.38 17.22 13.35
C LYS A 66 -4.89 15.81 13.05
N SER A 67 -6.21 15.62 13.14
CA SER A 67 -6.87 14.35 12.82
C SER A 67 -7.59 14.43 11.48
N ARG A 68 -7.49 13.37 10.67
CA ARG A 68 -8.24 13.18 9.42
C ARG A 68 -8.90 11.80 9.43
N LYS A 69 -10.11 11.73 8.89
CA LYS A 69 -10.86 10.48 8.79
C LYS A 69 -11.32 10.26 7.35
N GLY A 70 -11.43 9.00 6.95
CA GLY A 70 -11.89 8.65 5.62
C GLY A 70 -11.96 7.15 5.41
N ARG A 71 -12.13 6.74 4.15
CA ARG A 71 -12.14 5.33 3.76
C ARG A 71 -10.75 4.87 3.36
N VAL A 72 -10.46 3.61 3.64
CA VAL A 72 -9.30 2.91 3.11
C VAL A 72 -9.77 2.03 1.95
N LYS A 73 -9.21 2.25 0.76
CA LYS A 73 -9.35 1.29 -0.35
C LYS A 73 -8.20 0.32 -0.30
N ILE A 74 -8.48 -0.96 -0.55
CA ILE A 74 -7.47 -2.01 -0.61
C ILE A 74 -7.51 -2.70 -1.96
N THR A 75 -6.34 -3.02 -2.49
CA THR A 75 -6.17 -3.90 -3.65
C THR A 75 -5.06 -4.90 -3.35
N LYS A 76 -5.14 -6.09 -3.97
CA LYS A 76 -4.11 -7.11 -3.82
C LYS A 76 -2.81 -6.60 -4.46
N GLY A 77 -1.69 -6.76 -3.75
CA GLY A 77 -0.37 -6.45 -4.28
C GLY A 77 0.14 -7.50 -5.26
N ASP A 78 1.28 -7.21 -5.88
CA ASP A 78 1.89 -8.10 -6.89
C ASP A 78 2.59 -9.29 -6.22
N LYS A 79 3.07 -9.09 -4.99
CA LYS A 79 3.76 -10.11 -4.19
C LYS A 79 2.81 -10.79 -3.21
N ALA A 80 3.14 -12.03 -2.87
CA ALA A 80 2.41 -12.76 -1.84
C ALA A 80 2.47 -12.02 -0.50
N GLY A 81 1.31 -11.75 0.10
CA GLY A 81 1.20 -11.04 1.38
C GLY A 81 1.36 -9.51 1.29
N GLU A 82 1.42 -8.96 0.07
CA GLU A 82 1.42 -7.53 -0.17
C GLU A 82 -0.01 -7.04 -0.44
N THR A 83 -0.37 -5.92 0.18
CA THR A 83 -1.67 -5.25 -0.02
C THR A 83 -1.42 -3.78 -0.30
N TYR A 84 -1.89 -3.29 -1.45
CA TYR A 84 -1.90 -1.86 -1.74
C TYR A 84 -3.05 -1.19 -0.99
N ILE A 85 -2.77 -0.06 -0.36
CA ILE A 85 -3.71 0.69 0.47
C ILE A 85 -3.76 2.13 -0.03
N ASN A 86 -4.96 2.69 -0.13
CA ASN A 86 -5.18 4.11 -0.43
C ASN A 86 -6.04 4.75 0.67
N PHE A 87 -5.46 5.72 1.39
CA PHE A 87 -6.16 6.57 2.35
C PHE A 87 -6.88 7.69 1.60
N THR A 88 -8.15 7.46 1.27
CA THR A 88 -8.93 8.36 0.42
C THR A 88 -9.18 9.72 1.08
N GLY A 89 -9.28 10.77 0.27
CA GLY A 89 -9.73 12.11 0.72
C GLY A 89 -8.65 12.99 1.36
N ILE A 90 -7.40 12.51 1.46
CA ILE A 90 -6.29 13.32 1.94
C ILE A 90 -5.65 14.04 0.74
N LYS A 91 -5.74 15.37 0.70
CA LYS A 91 -4.96 16.18 -0.25
C LYS A 91 -3.48 16.15 0.12
N TRP A 92 -2.63 16.03 -0.89
CA TRP A 92 -1.18 16.20 -0.74
C TRP A 92 -0.88 17.62 -0.25
N ALA A 93 0.27 17.82 0.39
CA ALA A 93 0.71 19.13 0.82
C ALA A 93 1.22 19.95 -0.36
N GLU A 94 2.07 19.34 -1.20
CA GLU A 94 2.78 20.00 -2.30
C GLU A 94 2.87 19.06 -3.50
N TYR A 95 2.78 19.61 -4.70
CA TYR A 95 2.96 18.88 -5.96
C TYR A 95 3.33 19.84 -7.09
N GLU A 96 4.51 19.64 -7.68
CA GLU A 96 5.01 20.45 -8.79
C GLU A 96 4.97 19.71 -10.13
N GLY A 97 4.68 18.41 -10.10
CA GLY A 97 4.63 17.58 -11.30
C GLY A 97 6.00 17.28 -11.89
N ASP A 98 5.99 16.81 -13.14
CA ASP A 98 7.21 16.57 -13.90
C ASP A 98 7.78 17.91 -14.37
N VAL A 99 8.87 18.34 -13.72
CA VAL A 99 9.59 19.57 -14.04
C VAL A 99 10.82 19.31 -14.89
N SER A 100 11.00 18.10 -15.41
CA SER A 100 12.22 17.69 -16.13
C SER A 100 12.53 18.48 -17.39
N LYS A 101 11.53 19.18 -17.93
CA LYS A 101 11.62 19.98 -19.16
C LYS A 101 11.56 21.48 -18.91
N LEU A 102 11.46 21.91 -17.65
CA LEU A 102 11.46 23.33 -17.29
C LEU A 102 12.92 23.79 -17.13
N GLY A 103 13.27 24.88 -17.80
CA GLY A 103 14.49 25.62 -17.55
C GLY A 103 14.41 26.42 -16.24
N ASP A 104 15.55 26.93 -15.79
CA ASP A 104 15.65 27.63 -14.49
C ASP A 104 14.78 28.90 -14.42
N ASP A 105 14.51 29.54 -15.56
CA ASP A 105 13.70 30.75 -15.67
C ASP A 105 12.22 30.48 -16.01
N ASP A 106 11.83 29.21 -16.20
CA ASP A 106 10.47 28.86 -16.60
C ASP A 106 9.51 28.93 -15.40
N GLU A 107 8.31 29.46 -15.64
CA GLU A 107 7.26 29.52 -14.63
C GLU A 107 6.77 28.12 -14.27
N ARG A 108 6.73 27.81 -12.98
CA ARG A 108 6.25 26.50 -12.50
C ARG A 108 4.73 26.39 -12.68
N PRO A 109 4.23 25.27 -13.23
CA PRO A 109 2.80 25.11 -13.46
C PRO A 109 2.03 25.06 -12.13
N SER A 110 0.95 25.84 -12.03
CA SER A 110 0.00 25.74 -10.91
C SER A 110 -0.87 24.48 -11.06
N LEU A 111 -0.39 23.35 -10.55
CA LEU A 111 -1.07 22.06 -10.64
C LEU A 111 -2.11 21.86 -9.52
N LYS A 112 -3.16 21.09 -9.84
CA LYS A 112 -4.11 20.63 -8.83
C LYS A 112 -3.46 19.56 -7.95
N LEU A 113 -3.52 19.76 -6.64
CA LEU A 113 -3.00 18.79 -5.67
C LEU A 113 -3.74 17.45 -5.77
N PRO A 114 -3.01 16.32 -5.88
CA PRO A 114 -3.61 15.00 -5.86
C PRO A 114 -4.33 14.69 -4.54
N VAL A 115 -5.27 13.74 -4.61
CA VAL A 115 -6.09 13.32 -3.47
C VAL A 115 -5.98 11.82 -3.27
N GLY A 116 -5.68 11.42 -2.04
CA GLY A 116 -5.43 10.04 -1.66
C GLY A 116 -3.95 9.82 -1.37
N ILE A 117 -3.66 9.09 -0.30
CA ILE A 117 -2.29 8.68 0.02
C ILE A 117 -2.18 7.18 -0.21
N ASP A 118 -1.35 6.79 -1.16
CA ASP A 118 -1.01 5.39 -1.41
C ASP A 118 0.08 4.90 -0.46
N GLY A 119 -0.03 3.64 -0.07
CA GLY A 119 0.98 2.90 0.67
C GLY A 119 0.93 1.40 0.35
N VAL A 120 1.90 0.69 0.90
CA VAL A 120 2.04 -0.75 0.77
C VAL A 120 2.00 -1.36 2.16
N LEU A 121 1.05 -2.27 2.40
CA LEU A 121 1.02 -3.10 3.60
C LEU A 121 1.71 -4.43 3.31
N GLN A 122 2.71 -4.76 4.12
CA GLN A 122 3.35 -6.06 4.14
C GLN A 122 3.53 -6.52 5.58
N GLY A 123 2.99 -7.70 5.92
CA GLY A 123 2.99 -8.18 7.30
C GLY A 123 2.28 -7.21 8.26
N LYS A 124 3.05 -6.58 9.15
CA LYS A 124 2.59 -5.59 10.15
C LYS A 124 2.89 -4.14 9.77
N GLU A 125 3.50 -3.90 8.63
CA GLU A 125 4.07 -2.60 8.27
C GLU A 125 3.35 -1.98 7.09
N ILE A 126 3.03 -0.69 7.22
CA ILE A 126 2.54 0.15 6.13
C ILE A 126 3.67 1.11 5.75
N THR A 127 4.11 1.05 4.51
CA THR A 127 5.11 1.99 3.98
C THR A 127 4.44 3.00 3.07
N ILE A 128 4.68 4.28 3.32
CA ILE A 128 4.17 5.40 2.51
C ILE A 128 5.35 6.21 2.00
N GLN A 129 5.48 6.38 0.69
CA GLN A 129 6.41 7.38 0.16
C GLN A 129 5.81 8.78 0.33
N ASN A 130 6.45 9.62 1.10
CA ASN A 130 5.99 10.95 1.45
C ASN A 130 6.53 12.04 0.52
N TYR A 131 7.81 11.95 0.12
CA TYR A 131 8.43 12.95 -0.76
C TYR A 131 8.87 12.40 -2.13
N GLY A 132 8.83 13.28 -3.13
CA GLY A 132 9.28 13.05 -4.50
C GLY A 132 10.79 13.23 -4.71
N ASN A 133 11.26 13.29 -5.95
CA ASN A 133 12.65 13.64 -6.24
C ASN A 133 12.71 15.03 -6.90
N ALA A 134 13.91 15.54 -7.18
CA ALA A 134 14.08 16.87 -7.77
C ALA A 134 13.36 17.06 -9.12
N MET A 135 13.19 15.98 -9.89
CA MET A 135 12.56 16.01 -11.21
C MET A 135 11.03 15.82 -11.15
N ASN A 136 10.52 15.31 -10.04
CA ASN A 136 9.09 15.13 -9.77
C ASN A 136 8.85 15.38 -8.28
N TYR A 137 8.76 16.66 -7.93
CA TYR A 137 8.68 17.09 -6.55
C TYR A 137 7.23 17.02 -6.03
N TYR A 138 7.09 16.43 -4.84
CA TYR A 138 5.84 16.39 -4.09
C TYR A 138 6.11 16.16 -2.61
N VAL A 139 5.16 16.57 -1.79
CA VAL A 139 5.09 16.25 -0.36
C VAL A 139 3.66 15.83 -0.04
N LYS A 140 3.47 14.62 0.50
CA LYS A 140 2.13 14.11 0.84
C LYS A 140 1.66 14.59 2.21
N PHE A 141 2.55 14.56 3.20
CA PHE A 141 2.30 14.96 4.58
C PHE A 141 3.27 16.06 5.01
N PHE A 142 2.74 17.27 5.20
CA PHE A 142 3.52 18.38 5.74
C PHE A 142 3.95 18.10 7.19
N GLY A 143 5.20 18.42 7.50
CA GLY A 143 5.81 18.19 8.82
C GLY A 143 6.19 16.74 9.10
N CYS A 144 6.40 15.95 8.05
CA CYS A 144 7.18 14.72 8.12
C CYS A 144 8.27 14.81 7.04
N GLU A 145 9.54 14.78 7.42
CA GLU A 145 10.66 15.03 6.50
C GLU A 145 11.21 13.73 5.89
N GLU A 146 10.74 12.57 6.35
CA GLU A 146 11.17 11.27 5.86
C GLU A 146 10.68 10.98 4.43
N LYS A 147 11.50 10.27 3.65
CA LYS A 147 11.13 9.79 2.31
C LYS A 147 10.00 8.80 2.37
N PHE A 148 10.19 7.86 3.28
CA PHE A 148 9.37 6.70 3.47
C PHE A 148 8.95 6.71 4.92
N ILE A 149 7.66 6.84 5.15
CA ILE A 149 7.09 6.73 6.49
C ILE A 149 6.80 5.25 6.70
N ARG A 150 7.42 4.66 7.73
CA ARG A 150 7.13 3.28 8.17
C ARG A 150 6.16 3.31 9.34
N LEU A 151 4.95 2.83 9.09
CA LEU A 151 3.89 2.69 10.08
C LEU A 151 3.82 1.24 10.55
N VAL A 152 4.13 0.97 11.81
CA VAL A 152 4.16 -0.37 12.39
C VAL A 152 2.93 -0.62 13.25
N ARG A 153 2.27 -1.75 13.02
CA ARG A 153 1.13 -2.19 13.83
C ARG A 153 1.59 -2.48 15.27
N GLN A 154 0.91 -1.87 16.22
CA GLN A 154 1.13 -2.04 17.66
C GLN A 154 0.37 -3.26 18.20
#